data_AF-A0A7W7CT35-F1
#
_entry.id   AF-A0A7W7CT35-F1
#
_cell.length_a   1.000
_cell.length_b   1.000
_cell.length_c   1.000
_cell.angle_alpha   90.00
_cell.angle_beta   90.00
_cell.angle_gamma   90.00
#
_symmetry.space_group_name_H-M   'P 1'
#
loop_
_entity.id
_entity.type
_entity.pdbx_description
1 polymer ?
#
loop_
_entity_poly.entity_id
_entity_poly.type
_entity_poly.pdbx_seq_one_letter_code
_entity_poly.pdbx_strand_id
1 'polypeptide(L)'
;MLTRRAMLRGTLLAAGGAATAFAGSDHVKHWLGWDRPPLGGGYAAAADDLGAVTKGGVHIHYFRPTTAKVVALTFDDGPRPDYTPQFLDVLDRHQVPATFFLVGRHLEEHAGLVRGRLDRHEVGNHSWSHDDLATLDLAGARRELERTHEAIKRHTGREATLMRPPYGHLGGSTVLAADALGYDIALWSHQMRERTFATDPAAQARDLIGTVRPGSIVLAHDAGDKRRLVALKALPATIEGLRDQGYRFVTVSELLTS
;
A
#
# COMPACT_ATOMS: atom_id res chain seq x y z
N MET A 1 -2.89 -2.04 -67.53
CA MET A 1 -2.69 -3.41 -68.04
C MET A 1 -1.35 -3.90 -67.52
N LEU A 2 -1.32 -5.09 -66.87
CA LEU A 2 -0.24 -6.09 -66.81
C LEU A 2 1.17 -5.67 -66.30
N THR A 3 1.97 -6.40 -65.52
CA THR A 3 1.86 -7.51 -64.55
C THR A 3 3.30 -7.77 -64.03
N ARG A 4 3.42 -8.15 -62.75
CA ARG A 4 4.34 -9.14 -62.14
C ARG A 4 5.87 -9.12 -62.41
N ARG A 5 6.59 -8.89 -61.29
CA ARG A 5 7.77 -9.59 -60.75
C ARG A 5 9.15 -9.40 -61.42
N ALA A 6 10.04 -8.71 -60.70
CA ALA A 6 11.42 -9.16 -60.46
C ALA A 6 11.95 -8.57 -59.14
N MET A 7 12.50 -9.44 -58.29
CA MET A 7 13.26 -9.10 -57.09
C MET A 7 14.59 -8.44 -57.46
N LEU A 8 15.06 -7.47 -56.66
CA LEU A 8 16.40 -7.48 -56.06
C LEU A 8 16.59 -6.33 -55.06
N ARG A 9 17.51 -6.61 -54.14
CA ARG A 9 17.80 -5.99 -52.84
C ARG A 9 18.40 -4.59 -52.96
N GLY A 10 18.16 -3.75 -51.95
CA GLY A 10 19.01 -2.59 -51.65
C GLY A 10 18.33 -1.47 -50.86
N THR A 11 18.37 -1.58 -49.53
CA THR A 11 18.45 -0.49 -48.52
C THR A 11 17.97 0.92 -48.88
N LEU A 12 17.01 1.47 -48.15
CA LEU A 12 17.24 2.43 -47.04
C LEU A 12 15.92 3.06 -46.51
N LEU A 13 15.84 3.06 -45.19
CA LEU A 13 15.23 4.05 -44.29
C LEU A 13 13.75 4.49 -44.41
N ALA A 14 13.08 4.25 -43.26
CA ALA A 14 12.24 5.19 -42.52
C ALA A 14 10.91 5.63 -43.14
N ALA A 15 9.82 5.05 -42.64
CA ALA A 15 8.86 5.75 -41.78
C ALA A 15 7.60 4.89 -41.61
N GLY A 16 7.12 4.76 -40.37
CA GLY A 16 5.72 4.40 -40.10
C GLY A 16 5.35 2.92 -40.29
N GLY A 17 5.35 2.17 -39.19
CA GLY A 17 4.71 0.88 -39.09
C GLY A 17 4.91 0.36 -37.67
N ALA A 18 3.88 0.42 -36.83
CA ALA A 18 2.87 -0.62 -36.70
C ALA A 18 3.24 -1.58 -35.55
N ALA A 19 2.22 -1.87 -34.75
CA ALA A 19 2.24 -2.78 -33.63
C ALA A 19 3.06 -4.05 -33.91
N THR A 20 4.16 -4.21 -33.19
CA THR A 20 4.79 -5.50 -32.97
C THR A 20 4.34 -6.00 -31.60
N ALA A 21 3.33 -6.87 -31.63
CA ALA A 21 2.99 -7.75 -30.53
C ALA A 21 4.23 -8.59 -30.18
N PHE A 22 4.92 -8.25 -29.09
CA PHE A 22 5.84 -9.17 -28.45
C PHE A 22 5.03 -10.15 -27.62
N ALA A 23 4.74 -11.30 -28.24
CA ALA A 23 4.47 -12.54 -27.54
C ALA A 23 5.73 -12.89 -26.73
N GLY A 24 5.61 -12.81 -25.40
CA GLY A 24 6.71 -13.08 -24.48
C GLY A 24 6.37 -12.70 -23.03
N SER A 25 5.14 -12.97 -22.57
CA SER A 25 4.67 -12.53 -21.25
C SER A 25 4.67 -13.60 -20.16
N ASP A 26 5.23 -14.80 -20.38
CA ASP A 26 5.10 -15.90 -19.42
C ASP A 26 6.34 -16.17 -18.55
N HIS A 27 7.41 -15.38 -18.69
CA HIS A 27 8.62 -15.54 -17.87
C HIS A 27 9.01 -14.35 -16.99
N VAL A 28 8.19 -13.30 -16.91
CA VAL A 28 8.39 -12.18 -15.95
C VAL A 28 7.40 -12.22 -14.78
N LYS A 29 6.41 -13.12 -14.80
CA LYS A 29 5.28 -13.16 -13.84
C LYS A 29 5.66 -13.58 -12.42
N HIS A 30 6.85 -14.12 -12.16
CA HIS A 30 7.15 -14.81 -10.89
C HIS A 30 7.91 -14.03 -9.82
N TRP A 31 8.04 -12.70 -9.93
CA TRP A 31 8.83 -11.93 -8.94
C TRP A 31 8.08 -10.85 -8.14
N LEU A 32 6.82 -10.52 -8.49
CA LEU A 32 6.09 -9.40 -7.87
C LEU A 32 4.74 -9.74 -7.22
N GLY A 33 4.30 -11.00 -7.20
CA GLY A 33 3.06 -11.39 -6.51
C GLY A 33 1.78 -10.75 -7.06
N TRP A 34 1.83 -10.17 -8.26
CA TRP A 34 0.69 -9.56 -8.94
C TRP A 34 -0.02 -10.60 -9.82
N ASP A 35 -0.74 -11.52 -9.20
CA ASP A 35 -1.54 -12.50 -9.94
C ASP A 35 -2.87 -11.91 -10.46
N ARG A 36 -3.17 -10.63 -10.15
CA ARG A 36 -4.26 -9.87 -10.76
C ARG A 36 -3.82 -8.42 -10.98
N PRO A 37 -3.95 -7.85 -12.20
CA PRO A 37 -3.79 -6.41 -12.36
C PRO A 37 -4.79 -5.68 -11.44
N PRO A 38 -4.44 -4.51 -10.88
CA PRO A 38 -5.24 -3.75 -9.91
C PRO A 38 -6.60 -3.24 -10.43
N LEU A 39 -7.06 -3.73 -11.59
CA LEU A 39 -8.36 -3.39 -12.17
C LEU A 39 -9.15 -4.66 -12.57
N GLY A 40 -8.70 -5.84 -12.11
CA GLY A 40 -9.25 -7.15 -12.50
C GLY A 40 -10.37 -7.69 -11.60
N GLY A 41 -11.03 -6.83 -10.81
CA GLY A 41 -12.05 -7.25 -9.85
C GLY A 41 -13.12 -6.19 -9.59
N GLY A 42 -14.35 -6.67 -9.39
CA GLY A 42 -15.52 -5.86 -9.00
C GLY A 42 -16.06 -5.04 -10.16
N TYR A 43 -17.36 -5.16 -10.43
CA TYR A 43 -18.03 -4.32 -11.44
C TYR A 43 -17.93 -2.86 -10.99
N ALA A 44 -17.18 -2.04 -11.73
CA ALA A 44 -17.26 -0.59 -11.62
C ALA A 44 -18.57 -0.15 -12.27
N ALA A 45 -19.70 -0.20 -11.56
CA ALA A 45 -20.94 0.46 -12.00
C ALA A 45 -20.80 1.99 -11.90
N ALA A 46 -19.66 2.57 -12.28
CA ALA A 46 -19.42 4.00 -12.13
C ALA A 46 -20.38 4.85 -13.00
N ALA A 47 -21.06 4.23 -13.97
CA ALA A 47 -22.03 4.91 -14.83
C ALA A 47 -23.49 4.84 -14.34
N ASP A 48 -23.83 3.91 -13.42
CA ASP A 48 -25.24 3.65 -13.08
C ASP A 48 -25.71 4.32 -11.78
N ASP A 49 -24.79 4.79 -10.92
CA ASP A 49 -25.12 5.49 -9.66
C ASP A 49 -24.11 6.60 -9.30
N LEU A 50 -24.19 7.73 -10.00
CA LEU A 50 -23.40 8.92 -9.69
C LEU A 50 -23.73 9.51 -8.31
N GLY A 51 -24.82 9.10 -7.66
CA GLY A 51 -25.17 9.51 -6.29
C GLY A 51 -24.22 8.93 -5.23
N ALA A 52 -23.48 7.87 -5.57
CA ALA A 52 -22.47 7.28 -4.69
C ALA A 52 -21.12 8.02 -4.70
N VAL A 53 -20.87 8.88 -5.70
CA VAL A 53 -19.63 9.67 -5.79
C VAL A 53 -19.80 10.95 -4.97
N THR A 54 -18.94 11.14 -3.97
CA THR A 54 -19.02 12.28 -3.04
C THR A 54 -17.84 13.23 -3.18
N LYS A 55 -16.61 12.70 -3.30
CA LYS A 55 -15.39 13.49 -3.39
C LYS A 55 -15.10 13.92 -4.84
N GLY A 56 -15.59 13.15 -5.82
CA GLY A 56 -15.38 13.41 -7.25
C GLY A 56 -14.06 12.86 -7.78
N GLY A 57 -13.34 12.06 -6.98
CA GLY A 57 -12.06 11.47 -7.34
C GLY A 57 -11.29 10.93 -6.14
N VAL A 58 -10.58 9.82 -6.37
CA VAL A 58 -9.69 9.18 -5.40
C VAL A 58 -8.27 9.24 -5.93
N HIS A 59 -7.34 9.72 -5.11
CA HIS A 59 -5.92 9.62 -5.41
C HIS A 59 -5.37 8.29 -4.89
N ILE A 60 -4.56 7.64 -5.74
CA ILE A 60 -3.88 6.40 -5.40
C ILE A 60 -2.39 6.69 -5.30
N HIS A 61 -1.82 6.50 -4.11
CA HIS A 61 -0.46 6.89 -3.78
C HIS A 61 0.43 5.66 -3.54
N TYR A 62 1.40 5.40 -4.43
CA TYR A 62 2.46 4.43 -4.19
C TYR A 62 3.66 5.05 -3.46
N PHE A 63 3.95 6.31 -3.78
CA PHE A 63 5.01 7.15 -3.22
C PHE A 63 4.68 8.62 -3.51
N ARG A 64 5.50 9.53 -2.99
CA ARG A 64 5.44 10.97 -3.31
C ARG A 64 6.67 11.38 -4.12
N PRO A 65 6.53 11.91 -5.35
CA PRO A 65 7.66 12.53 -6.04
C PRO A 65 8.17 13.74 -5.24
N THR A 66 9.41 13.69 -4.74
CA THR A 66 10.06 14.79 -4.02
C THR A 66 11.57 14.61 -4.02
N THR A 67 12.32 15.68 -3.77
CA THR A 67 13.76 15.65 -3.48
C THR A 67 14.05 15.68 -1.98
N ALA A 68 13.06 16.01 -1.14
CA ALA A 68 13.19 16.01 0.31
C ALA A 68 13.37 14.57 0.81
N LYS A 69 14.38 14.35 1.66
CA LYS A 69 14.62 13.04 2.28
C LYS A 69 13.59 12.76 3.37
N VAL A 70 12.37 12.45 2.96
CA VAL A 70 11.26 12.04 3.81
C VAL A 70 10.80 10.64 3.43
N VAL A 71 10.41 9.85 4.43
CA VAL A 71 9.95 8.47 4.26
C VAL A 71 8.82 8.17 5.26
N ALA A 72 7.80 7.44 4.81
CA ALA A 72 6.71 6.99 5.65
C ALA A 72 6.84 5.49 5.94
N LEU A 73 6.88 5.14 7.22
CA LEU A 73 6.70 3.75 7.66
C LEU A 73 5.21 3.48 7.88
N THR A 74 4.74 2.35 7.36
CA THR A 74 3.34 1.96 7.43
C THR A 74 3.20 0.53 7.92
N PHE A 75 2.15 0.26 8.70
CA PHE A 75 1.89 -1.03 9.33
C PHE A 75 0.46 -1.47 9.06
N ASP A 76 0.31 -2.66 8.50
CA ASP A 76 -0.98 -3.28 8.17
C ASP A 76 -1.30 -4.46 9.10
N ASP A 77 -2.57 -4.84 9.10
CA ASP A 77 -3.18 -6.02 9.75
C ASP A 77 -3.50 -5.87 11.24
N GLY A 78 -2.90 -4.92 11.96
CA GLY A 78 -3.15 -4.69 13.39
C GLY A 78 -4.53 -4.12 13.73
N PRO A 79 -4.84 -3.95 15.03
CA PRO A 79 -3.99 -4.25 16.17
C PRO A 79 -4.17 -5.68 16.69
N ARG A 80 -3.07 -6.39 16.96
CA ARG A 80 -3.07 -7.75 17.53
C ARG A 80 -2.02 -7.90 18.64
N PRO A 81 -2.24 -8.78 19.64
CA PRO A 81 -1.38 -8.88 20.82
C PRO A 81 0.00 -9.49 20.55
N ASP A 82 0.16 -10.16 19.41
CA ASP A 82 1.39 -10.79 18.96
C ASP A 82 2.49 -9.77 18.68
N TYR A 83 2.26 -8.76 17.84
CA TYR A 83 3.33 -7.84 17.39
C TYR A 83 3.02 -6.35 17.48
N THR A 84 1.75 -5.91 17.40
CA THR A 84 1.41 -4.47 17.45
C THR A 84 2.05 -3.74 18.62
N PRO A 85 1.98 -4.23 19.88
CA PRO A 85 2.59 -3.53 21.01
C PRO A 85 4.11 -3.39 20.87
N GLN A 86 4.78 -4.40 20.29
CA GLN A 86 6.23 -4.41 20.15
C GLN A 86 6.70 -3.43 19.06
N PHE A 87 5.96 -3.31 17.97
CA PHE A 87 6.24 -2.31 16.95
C PHE A 87 6.06 -0.90 17.49
N LEU A 88 4.96 -0.64 18.21
CA LEU A 88 4.74 0.65 18.88
C LEU A 88 5.87 0.96 19.88
N ASP A 89 6.31 -0.01 20.68
CA ASP A 89 7.43 0.18 21.62
C ASP A 89 8.71 0.62 20.92
N VAL A 90 9.05 0.02 19.78
CA VAL A 90 10.23 0.40 18.99
C VAL A 90 10.04 1.81 18.43
N LEU A 91 8.90 2.10 17.81
CA LEU A 91 8.64 3.42 17.26
C LEU A 91 8.71 4.52 18.32
N ASP A 92 8.21 4.26 19.53
CA ASP A 92 8.23 5.18 20.67
C ASP A 92 9.65 5.44 21.16
N ARG A 93 10.44 4.39 21.38
CA ARG A 93 11.85 4.51 21.78
C ARG A 93 12.66 5.32 20.77
N HIS A 94 12.38 5.17 19.48
CA HIS A 94 13.08 5.90 18.43
C HIS A 94 12.43 7.25 18.08
N GLN A 95 11.28 7.60 18.66
CA GLN A 95 10.52 8.80 18.31
C GLN A 95 10.27 8.92 16.78
N VAL A 96 9.94 7.80 16.12
CA VAL A 96 9.53 7.75 14.69
C VAL A 96 7.99 7.74 14.52
N PRO A 97 7.36 8.74 13.87
CA PRO A 97 5.94 8.65 13.51
C PRO A 97 5.74 7.60 12.42
N ALA A 98 4.52 7.07 12.31
CA ALA A 98 4.17 6.00 11.37
C ALA A 98 2.67 6.05 11.06
N THR A 99 2.22 5.32 10.04
CA THR A 99 0.80 5.16 9.72
C THR A 99 0.37 3.71 9.93
N PHE A 100 -0.67 3.48 10.72
CA PHE A 100 -1.22 2.15 10.97
C PHE A 100 -2.55 2.00 10.22
N PHE A 101 -2.59 1.10 9.24
CA PHE A 101 -3.82 0.71 8.56
C PHE A 101 -4.47 -0.42 9.35
N LEU A 102 -5.50 -0.08 10.13
CA LEU A 102 -6.11 -0.98 11.09
C LEU A 102 -7.23 -1.80 10.46
N VAL A 103 -7.23 -3.11 10.74
CA VAL A 103 -8.35 -4.00 10.45
C VAL A 103 -9.42 -3.78 11.50
N GLY A 104 -10.64 -3.43 11.06
CA GLY A 104 -11.73 -3.02 11.95
C GLY A 104 -12.11 -4.08 12.99
N ARG A 105 -12.19 -5.36 12.59
CA ARG A 105 -12.47 -6.46 13.53
C ARG A 105 -11.41 -6.56 14.63
N HIS A 106 -10.13 -6.46 14.26
CA HIS A 106 -9.04 -6.50 15.23
C HIS A 106 -9.08 -5.30 16.18
N LEU A 107 -9.41 -4.11 15.66
CA LEU A 107 -9.56 -2.93 16.49
C LEU A 107 -10.70 -3.08 17.50
N GLU A 108 -11.85 -3.64 17.08
CA GLU A 108 -12.98 -3.90 17.97
C GLU A 108 -12.60 -4.88 19.10
N GLU A 109 -11.81 -5.91 18.79
CA GLU A 109 -11.38 -6.94 19.75
C GLU A 109 -10.22 -6.47 20.66
N HIS A 110 -9.36 -5.57 20.16
CA HIS A 110 -8.06 -5.28 20.78
C HIS A 110 -7.74 -3.79 20.91
N ALA A 111 -8.74 -2.90 20.93
CA ALA A 111 -8.56 -1.46 21.09
C ALA A 111 -7.65 -1.06 22.27
N GLY A 112 -7.64 -1.85 23.35
CA GLY A 112 -6.77 -1.61 24.50
C GLY A 112 -5.27 -1.61 24.18
N LEU A 113 -4.83 -2.27 23.11
CA LEU A 113 -3.42 -2.34 22.71
C LEU A 113 -2.89 -1.02 22.13
N VAL A 114 -3.78 -0.19 21.58
CA VAL A 114 -3.43 1.06 20.87
C VAL A 114 -3.93 2.32 21.57
N ARG A 115 -4.77 2.18 22.61
CA ARG A 115 -5.30 3.30 23.39
C ARG A 115 -4.18 4.12 24.01
N GLY A 116 -4.15 5.43 23.71
CA GLY A 116 -3.13 6.36 24.19
C GLY A 116 -1.73 6.15 23.59
N ARG A 117 -1.62 5.31 22.55
CA ARG A 117 -0.35 5.02 21.86
C ARG A 117 -0.30 5.51 20.43
N LEU A 118 -1.40 6.09 19.93
CA LEU A 118 -1.54 6.52 18.53
C LEU A 118 -1.36 8.02 18.32
N ASP A 119 -1.08 8.80 19.38
CA ASP A 119 -1.08 10.27 19.33
C ASP A 119 -0.08 10.87 18.34
N ARG A 120 1.04 10.16 18.14
CA ARG A 120 2.14 10.50 17.20
C ARG A 120 2.09 9.75 15.88
N HIS A 121 1.09 8.89 15.71
CA HIS A 121 0.92 8.05 14.54
C HIS A 121 -0.30 8.51 13.75
N GLU A 122 -0.37 8.13 12.49
CA GLU A 122 -1.57 8.22 11.66
C GLU A 122 -2.35 6.91 11.72
N VAL A 123 -3.66 6.98 11.63
CA VAL A 123 -4.54 5.81 11.53
C VAL A 123 -5.21 5.84 10.16
N GLY A 124 -5.08 4.74 9.44
CA GLY A 124 -5.77 4.47 8.19
C GLY A 124 -6.72 3.28 8.32
N ASN A 125 -7.59 3.13 7.34
CA ASN A 125 -8.57 2.05 7.25
C ASN A 125 -8.01 0.87 6.44
N HIS A 126 -8.12 -0.35 6.98
CA HIS A 126 -7.69 -1.59 6.30
C HIS A 126 -8.82 -2.63 6.15
N SER A 127 -10.03 -2.16 5.84
CA SER A 127 -11.26 -2.96 5.80
C SER A 127 -11.62 -3.58 7.14
N TRP A 128 -12.76 -4.27 7.21
CA TRP A 128 -13.29 -4.80 8.46
C TRP A 128 -12.79 -6.22 8.73
N SER A 129 -12.92 -7.10 7.73
CA SER A 129 -12.59 -8.52 7.82
C SER A 129 -11.24 -8.88 7.19
N HIS A 130 -10.58 -7.93 6.52
CA HIS A 130 -9.42 -8.17 5.66
C HIS A 130 -9.74 -9.03 4.42
N ASP A 131 -11.00 -9.01 3.95
CA ASP A 131 -11.37 -9.64 2.67
C ASP A 131 -10.79 -8.87 1.47
N ASP A 132 -10.59 -9.57 0.35
CA ASP A 132 -10.17 -8.94 -0.92
C ASP A 132 -11.31 -8.08 -1.49
N LEU A 133 -11.26 -6.78 -1.22
CA LEU A 133 -12.27 -5.81 -1.64
C LEU A 133 -12.47 -5.78 -3.16
N ALA A 134 -11.42 -6.10 -3.94
CA ALA A 134 -11.54 -6.15 -5.39
C ALA A 134 -12.48 -7.27 -5.86
N THR A 135 -12.81 -8.24 -5.02
CA THR A 135 -13.76 -9.31 -5.37
C THR A 135 -15.21 -8.98 -5.00
N LEU A 136 -15.42 -7.92 -4.22
CA LEU A 136 -16.73 -7.53 -3.71
C LEU A 136 -17.47 -6.59 -4.66
N ASP A 137 -18.79 -6.55 -4.55
CA ASP A 137 -19.61 -5.49 -5.11
C ASP A 137 -19.45 -4.18 -4.33
N LEU A 138 -20.00 -3.07 -4.85
CA LEU A 138 -19.90 -1.75 -4.21
C LEU A 138 -20.46 -1.78 -2.78
N ALA A 139 -21.61 -2.40 -2.58
CA ALA A 139 -22.26 -2.46 -1.28
C ALA A 139 -21.42 -3.25 -0.27
N GLY A 140 -20.77 -4.34 -0.68
CA GLY A 140 -19.84 -5.12 0.14
C GLY A 140 -18.60 -4.34 0.51
N ALA A 141 -17.92 -3.75 -0.48
CA ALA A 141 -16.73 -2.93 -0.24
C ALA A 141 -17.03 -1.73 0.67
N ARG A 142 -18.16 -1.04 0.45
CA ARG A 142 -18.60 0.07 1.27
C ARG A 142 -18.89 -0.35 2.72
N ARG A 143 -19.59 -1.47 2.94
CA ARG A 143 -19.86 -1.99 4.30
C ARG A 143 -18.56 -2.30 5.06
N GLU A 144 -17.58 -2.89 4.38
CA GLU A 144 -16.26 -3.19 4.96
C GLU A 144 -15.56 -1.91 5.41
N LEU A 145 -15.55 -0.87 4.57
CA LEU A 145 -14.88 0.40 4.90
C LEU A 145 -15.66 1.23 5.94
N GLU A 146 -16.98 1.33 5.84
CA GLU A 146 -17.84 2.08 6.77
C GLU A 146 -17.71 1.53 8.19
N ARG A 147 -17.81 0.20 8.35
CA ARG A 147 -17.76 -0.42 9.67
C ARG A 147 -16.40 -0.19 10.33
N THR A 148 -15.32 -0.23 9.57
CA THR A 148 -13.98 0.10 10.07
C THR A 148 -13.82 1.59 10.37
N HIS A 149 -14.39 2.47 9.56
CA HIS A 149 -14.39 3.92 9.83
C HIS A 149 -15.03 4.21 11.19
N GLU A 150 -16.20 3.64 11.45
CA GLU A 150 -16.91 3.82 12.72
C GLU A 150 -16.15 3.22 13.91
N ALA A 151 -15.48 2.08 13.74
CA ALA A 151 -14.64 1.51 14.78
C ALA A 151 -13.43 2.39 15.08
N ILE A 152 -12.75 2.92 14.05
CA ILE A 152 -11.64 3.86 14.21
C ILE A 152 -12.12 5.10 14.98
N LYS A 153 -13.23 5.71 14.57
CA LYS A 153 -13.81 6.87 15.24
C LYS A 153 -14.14 6.59 16.70
N ARG A 154 -14.78 5.47 16.98
CA ARG A 154 -15.19 5.07 18.34
C ARG A 154 -14.01 4.82 19.27
N HIS A 155 -12.99 4.11 18.80
CA HIS A 155 -11.89 3.65 19.67
C HIS A 155 -10.70 4.60 19.73
N THR A 156 -10.54 5.47 18.73
CA THR A 156 -9.40 6.40 18.64
C THR A 156 -9.82 7.88 18.72
N GLY A 157 -11.10 8.20 18.52
CA GLY A 157 -11.58 9.57 18.43
C GLY A 157 -11.16 10.30 17.15
N ARG A 158 -10.60 9.59 16.18
CA ARG A 158 -10.06 10.14 14.93
C ARG A 158 -10.89 9.70 13.74
N GLU A 159 -10.90 10.51 12.70
CA GLU A 159 -11.45 10.14 11.40
C GLU A 159 -10.30 9.86 10.46
N ALA A 160 -10.24 8.62 9.96
CA ALA A 160 -9.25 8.24 8.96
C ALA A 160 -9.59 8.90 7.62
N THR A 161 -8.58 9.42 6.94
CA THR A 161 -8.68 10.01 5.59
C THR A 161 -7.95 9.18 4.54
N LEU A 162 -7.19 8.17 4.97
CA LEU A 162 -6.51 7.20 4.11
C LEU A 162 -7.04 5.80 4.35
N MET A 163 -7.10 5.03 3.27
CA MET A 163 -7.34 3.60 3.33
C MET A 163 -6.29 2.84 2.52
N ARG A 164 -5.99 1.61 2.90
CA ARG A 164 -5.19 0.67 2.09
C ARG A 164 -6.00 -0.60 1.89
N PRO A 165 -6.21 -1.07 0.65
CA PRO A 165 -6.97 -2.28 0.45
C PRO A 165 -6.13 -3.49 0.87
N PRO A 166 -6.73 -4.50 1.51
CA PRO A 166 -6.08 -5.79 1.73
C PRO A 166 -5.39 -6.30 0.46
N TYR A 167 -4.20 -6.86 0.62
CA TYR A 167 -3.35 -7.37 -0.47
C TYR A 167 -2.87 -6.33 -1.49
N GLY A 168 -3.22 -5.04 -1.32
CA GLY A 168 -2.99 -4.01 -2.33
C GLY A 168 -3.88 -4.17 -3.58
N HIS A 169 -4.89 -5.04 -3.51
CA HIS A 169 -5.77 -5.31 -4.64
C HIS A 169 -6.79 -4.19 -4.82
N LEU A 170 -6.92 -3.74 -6.05
CA LEU A 170 -7.85 -2.68 -6.42
C LEU A 170 -8.91 -3.23 -7.36
N GLY A 171 -10.11 -2.71 -7.19
CA GLY A 171 -11.28 -2.99 -8.01
C GLY A 171 -12.13 -1.73 -8.14
N GLY A 172 -13.03 -1.70 -9.12
CA GLY A 172 -13.88 -0.53 -9.35
C GLY A 172 -14.75 -0.19 -8.13
N SER A 173 -15.32 -1.22 -7.51
CA SER A 173 -16.08 -1.13 -6.26
C SER A 173 -15.25 -0.58 -5.11
N THR A 174 -13.98 -1.00 -4.97
CA THR A 174 -13.06 -0.50 -3.95
C THR A 174 -12.83 1.00 -4.08
N VAL A 175 -12.58 1.49 -5.31
CA VAL A 175 -12.32 2.92 -5.57
C VAL A 175 -13.57 3.76 -5.31
N LEU A 176 -14.75 3.31 -5.77
CA LEU A 176 -16.01 4.02 -5.51
C LEU A 176 -16.38 4.04 -4.02
N ALA A 177 -16.14 2.93 -3.30
CA ALA A 177 -16.37 2.88 -1.86
C ALA A 177 -15.41 3.80 -1.09
N ALA A 178 -14.15 3.91 -1.53
CA ALA A 178 -13.19 4.86 -0.98
C ALA A 178 -13.64 6.30 -1.21
N ASP A 179 -14.08 6.65 -2.42
CA ASP A 179 -14.61 7.98 -2.76
C ASP A 179 -15.82 8.34 -1.89
N ALA A 180 -16.78 7.43 -1.74
CA ALA A 180 -18.01 7.64 -0.97
C ALA A 180 -17.76 7.97 0.51
N LEU A 181 -16.60 7.60 1.04
CA LEU A 181 -16.18 7.86 2.41
C LEU A 181 -15.06 8.91 2.51
N GLY A 182 -14.73 9.58 1.39
CA GLY A 182 -13.74 10.65 1.34
C GLY A 182 -12.28 10.19 1.44
N TYR A 183 -11.99 8.90 1.28
CA TYR A 183 -10.64 8.37 1.39
C TYR A 183 -9.78 8.65 0.16
N ASP A 184 -8.48 8.87 0.38
CA ASP A 184 -7.45 8.53 -0.60
C ASP A 184 -6.86 7.14 -0.31
N ILE A 185 -6.32 6.51 -1.35
CA ILE A 185 -5.74 5.17 -1.25
C ILE A 185 -4.23 5.26 -1.14
N ALA A 186 -3.68 4.71 -0.06
CA ALA A 186 -2.23 4.60 0.14
C ALA A 186 -1.78 3.16 -0.09
N LEU A 187 -1.00 2.94 -1.15
CA LEU A 187 -0.26 1.70 -1.39
C LEU A 187 1.16 1.86 -0.86
N TRP A 188 2.14 1.19 -1.47
CA TRP A 188 3.54 1.26 -1.05
C TRP A 188 4.48 1.15 -2.24
N SER A 189 5.70 1.66 -2.05
CA SER A 189 6.78 1.59 -3.02
C SER A 189 7.85 0.57 -2.62
N HIS A 190 7.93 0.28 -1.33
CA HIS A 190 8.90 -0.63 -0.71
C HIS A 190 8.17 -1.43 0.36
N GLN A 191 8.70 -2.60 0.72
CA GLN A 191 8.13 -3.43 1.78
C GLN A 191 9.22 -4.16 2.57
N MET A 192 8.94 -4.44 3.84
CA MET A 192 9.73 -5.37 4.64
C MET A 192 9.52 -6.80 4.11
N ARG A 193 10.50 -7.34 3.37
CA ARG A 193 10.41 -8.64 2.68
C ARG A 193 10.74 -9.80 3.62
N GLU A 194 9.92 -9.99 4.65
CA GLU A 194 10.17 -10.95 5.73
C GLU A 194 10.33 -12.39 5.24
N ARG A 195 9.64 -12.76 4.15
CA ARG A 195 9.78 -14.06 3.51
C ARG A 195 11.15 -14.24 2.84
N THR A 196 11.66 -13.19 2.20
CA THR A 196 12.97 -13.20 1.53
C THR A 196 14.10 -13.25 2.55
N PHE A 197 13.96 -12.53 3.66
CA PHE A 197 14.99 -12.40 4.69
C PHE A 197 14.71 -13.22 5.95
N ALA A 198 13.99 -14.34 5.83
CA ALA A 198 13.34 -15.10 6.91
C ALA A 198 14.15 -15.31 8.20
N THR A 199 15.48 -15.34 8.13
CA THR A 199 16.38 -15.47 9.29
C THR A 199 17.46 -14.39 9.39
N ASP A 200 17.42 -13.36 8.53
CA ASP A 200 18.42 -12.29 8.47
C ASP A 200 17.78 -10.89 8.52
N PRO A 201 17.36 -10.43 9.72
CA PRO A 201 16.86 -9.07 9.90
C PRO A 201 17.87 -7.99 9.48
N ALA A 202 19.17 -8.26 9.59
CA ALA A 202 20.20 -7.29 9.22
C ALA A 202 20.27 -7.11 7.69
N ALA A 203 20.10 -8.18 6.91
CA ALA A 203 19.97 -8.08 5.46
C ALA A 203 18.70 -7.33 5.05
N GLN A 204 17.59 -7.54 5.74
CA GLN A 204 16.36 -6.78 5.48
C GLN A 204 16.55 -5.28 5.73
N ALA A 205 17.22 -4.91 6.83
CA ALA A 205 17.53 -3.50 7.11
C ALA A 205 18.43 -2.92 6.01
N ARG A 206 19.52 -3.61 5.64
CA ARG A 206 20.43 -3.17 4.56
C ARG A 206 19.71 -3.00 3.22
N ASP A 207 18.78 -3.90 2.89
CA ASP A 207 17.96 -3.82 1.68
C ASP A 207 17.15 -2.53 1.63
N LEU A 208 16.41 -2.21 2.69
CA LEU A 208 15.63 -0.98 2.76
C LEU A 208 16.51 0.27 2.76
N ILE A 209 17.58 0.28 3.54
CA ILE A 209 18.54 1.40 3.60
C ILE A 209 19.16 1.67 2.22
N GLY A 210 19.41 0.63 1.40
CA GLY A 210 19.98 0.78 0.06
C GLY A 210 18.96 1.16 -1.03
N THR A 211 17.69 0.80 -0.85
CA THR A 211 16.66 0.92 -1.89
C THR A 211 15.73 2.10 -1.72
N VAL A 212 15.42 2.50 -0.47
CA VAL A 212 14.53 3.64 -0.17
C VAL A 212 15.00 4.91 -0.89
N ARG A 213 14.04 5.68 -1.37
CA ARG A 213 14.23 6.95 -2.08
C ARG A 213 13.43 8.05 -1.39
N PRO A 214 13.77 9.35 -1.60
CA PRO A 214 12.92 10.47 -1.22
C PRO A 214 11.46 10.21 -1.60
N GLY A 215 10.55 10.31 -0.63
CA GLY A 215 9.12 10.11 -0.87
C GLY A 215 8.61 8.66 -0.77
N SER A 216 9.46 7.71 -0.37
CA SER A 216 9.06 6.31 -0.23
C SER A 216 7.98 6.11 0.85
N ILE A 217 7.00 5.25 0.52
CA ILE A 217 6.10 4.61 1.48
C ILE A 217 6.55 3.15 1.66
N VAL A 218 6.86 2.76 2.89
CA VAL A 218 7.36 1.43 3.26
C VAL A 218 6.27 0.64 3.99
N LEU A 219 5.89 -0.51 3.42
CA LEU A 219 4.96 -1.46 4.04
C LEU A 219 5.68 -2.39 5.02
N ALA A 220 5.14 -2.52 6.21
CA ALA A 220 5.36 -3.61 7.15
C ALA A 220 4.00 -4.12 7.65
N HIS A 221 3.99 -5.22 8.38
CA HIS A 221 2.78 -5.74 9.00
C HIS A 221 3.01 -5.93 10.49
N ASP A 222 2.06 -5.51 11.31
CA ASP A 222 2.16 -5.56 12.77
C ASP A 222 1.26 -6.64 13.41
N ALA A 223 0.70 -7.52 12.58
CA ALA A 223 0.06 -8.76 13.00
C ALA A 223 0.45 -9.93 12.07
N GLY A 224 0.29 -11.17 12.54
CA GLY A 224 0.37 -12.35 11.69
C GLY A 224 1.20 -13.49 12.27
N ASP A 225 2.01 -14.14 11.42
CA ASP A 225 2.82 -15.28 11.85
C ASP A 225 4.21 -14.86 12.37
N LYS A 226 4.99 -15.83 12.86
CA LYS A 226 6.33 -15.60 13.42
C LYS A 226 7.33 -14.86 12.51
N ARG A 227 7.06 -14.76 11.21
CA ARG A 227 7.91 -14.02 10.26
C ARG A 227 7.93 -12.51 10.56
N ARG A 228 6.90 -11.99 11.23
CA ARG A 228 6.86 -10.60 11.73
C ARG A 228 8.03 -10.24 12.63
N LEU A 229 8.63 -11.22 13.30
CA LEU A 229 9.85 -11.03 14.09
C LEU A 229 11.04 -10.55 13.25
N VAL A 230 11.10 -10.88 11.96
CA VAL A 230 12.18 -10.40 11.07
C VAL A 230 12.05 -8.89 10.87
N ALA A 231 10.84 -8.42 10.53
CA ALA A 231 10.52 -7.00 10.42
C ALA A 231 10.78 -6.26 11.73
N LEU A 232 10.26 -6.78 12.85
CA LEU A 232 10.43 -6.16 14.16
C LEU A 232 11.91 -6.02 14.55
N LYS A 233 12.73 -7.05 14.31
CA LYS A 233 14.17 -7.02 14.61
C LYS A 233 14.96 -6.13 13.65
N ALA A 234 14.53 -5.99 12.40
CA ALA A 234 15.16 -5.13 11.41
C ALA A 234 14.85 -3.64 11.62
N LEU A 235 13.72 -3.33 12.26
CA LEU A 235 13.18 -1.98 12.36
C LEU A 235 14.14 -0.97 13.03
N PRO A 236 14.78 -1.25 14.19
CA PRO A 236 15.72 -0.31 14.80
C PRO A 236 16.87 0.09 13.86
N ALA A 237 17.56 -0.90 13.27
CA ALA A 237 18.66 -0.66 12.35
C ALA A 237 18.21 0.05 11.06
N THR A 238 16.98 -0.23 10.60
CA THR A 238 16.39 0.47 9.44
C THR A 238 16.16 1.95 9.77
N ILE A 239 15.62 2.25 10.96
CA ILE A 239 15.38 3.63 11.42
C ILE A 239 16.70 4.40 11.52
N GLU A 240 17.69 3.82 12.18
CA GLU A 240 19.02 4.43 12.38
C GLU A 240 19.72 4.65 11.04
N GLY A 241 19.81 3.62 10.19
CA GLY A 241 20.50 3.73 8.91
C GLY A 241 19.85 4.74 7.95
N LEU A 242 18.52 4.87 7.95
CA LEU A 242 17.86 5.90 7.14
C LEU A 242 18.08 7.30 7.72
N ARG A 243 18.09 7.47 9.04
CA ARG A 243 18.47 8.74 9.69
C ARG A 243 19.90 9.14 9.38
N ASP A 244 20.84 8.19 9.39
CA ASP A 244 22.24 8.43 9.03
C ASP A 244 22.39 8.90 7.58
N GLN A 245 21.49 8.47 6.68
CA GLN A 245 21.39 9.00 5.32
C GLN A 245 20.66 10.35 5.21
N GLY A 246 20.18 10.91 6.32
CA GLY A 246 19.49 12.19 6.39
C GLY A 246 17.98 12.11 6.14
N TYR A 247 17.36 10.93 6.25
CA TYR A 247 15.90 10.83 6.15
C TYR A 247 15.20 11.25 7.44
N ARG A 248 14.09 11.97 7.27
CA ARG A 248 13.12 12.25 8.32
C ARG A 248 11.90 11.35 8.14
N PHE A 249 11.46 10.74 9.22
CA PHE A 249 10.24 9.93 9.22
C PHE A 249 9.01 10.79 9.41
N VAL A 250 7.97 10.50 8.64
CA VAL A 250 6.68 11.21 8.62
C VAL A 250 5.53 10.23 8.49
N THR A 251 4.30 10.65 8.76
CA THR A 251 3.12 9.88 8.40
C THR A 251 2.84 9.96 6.89
N VAL A 252 1.89 9.17 6.37
CA VAL A 252 1.58 9.21 4.94
C VAL A 252 0.95 10.55 4.56
N SER A 253 0.04 11.10 5.34
CA SER A 253 -0.54 12.43 5.06
C SER A 253 0.50 13.56 5.09
N GLU A 254 1.44 13.53 6.04
CA GLU A 254 2.57 14.47 6.08
C GLU A 254 3.48 14.31 4.84
N LEU A 255 3.75 13.07 4.42
CA LEU A 255 4.51 12.78 3.20
C LEU A 255 3.85 13.39 1.95
N LEU A 256 2.52 13.27 1.84
CA LEU A 256 1.75 13.77 0.70
C LEU A 256 1.60 15.29 0.67
N THR A 257 2.00 15.98 1.73
CA THR A 257 2.01 17.46 1.81
C THR A 257 3.42 18.06 1.83
N SER A 258 4.45 17.21 1.90
CA SER A 258 5.87 17.59 1.85
C SER A 258 6.39 17.87 0.44
#